data_AF-A0A497QPQ2-F1
#
_entry.id   AF-A0A497QPQ2-F1
#
_cell.length_a   1.000
_cell.length_b   1.000
_cell.length_c   1.000
_cell.angle_alpha   90.00
_cell.angle_beta   90.00
_cell.angle_gamma   90.00
#
_symmetry.space_group_name_H-M   'P 1'
#
loop_
_entity.id
_entity.type
_entity.pdbx_description
1 polymer ?
#
loop_
_entity_poly.entity_id
_entity_poly.type
_entity_poly.pdbx_seq_one_letter_code
_entity_poly.pdbx_strand_id
1 'polypeptide(L)'
;MEAFPKDLIGFPQIALLKEQGQEESVTTDYTVAISSIPEFSIKSKDRRYVPFDELAEVVIKNALPLTPNLNCYHCGYSNCYAFYKEVTAGRREITDCDLYGQEGAFFELTVNGEPVQCKLFVQDVITGVVTAILKTLKIEEKHLKNVELKFSLKQESEDHE
;
A
#
# COMPACT_ATOMS: atom_id res chain seq x y z
N MET A 1 8.75 -12.47 14.25
CA MET A 1 8.05 -13.38 13.32
C MET A 1 9.06 -13.71 12.23
N GLU A 2 9.65 -14.91 12.25
CA GLU A 2 10.42 -15.40 11.09
C GLU A 2 9.42 -15.70 9.99
N ALA A 3 9.41 -14.90 8.92
CA ALA A 3 8.42 -15.01 7.88
C ALA A 3 8.88 -15.99 6.80
N PHE A 4 7.98 -16.88 6.37
CA PHE A 4 8.18 -17.72 5.21
C PHE A 4 8.05 -16.85 3.94
N PRO A 5 9.04 -16.84 3.03
CA PRO A 5 9.02 -16.01 1.82
C PRO A 5 7.78 -16.23 0.93
N LYS A 6 7.14 -17.41 1.05
CA LYS A 6 5.95 -17.80 0.29
C LYS A 6 4.65 -17.14 0.77
N ASP A 7 4.58 -16.71 2.02
CA ASP A 7 3.35 -16.15 2.61
C ASP A 7 3.24 -14.63 2.43
N LEU A 8 4.30 -14.01 1.91
CA LEU A 8 4.42 -12.56 1.76
C LEU A 8 4.54 -12.12 0.29
N ILE A 9 4.05 -12.93 -0.65
CA ILE A 9 4.04 -12.56 -2.07
C ILE A 9 3.32 -11.22 -2.25
N GLY A 10 4.00 -10.26 -2.88
CA GLY A 10 3.44 -8.95 -3.13
C GLY A 10 3.80 -7.87 -2.12
N PHE A 11 4.45 -8.23 -1.02
CA PHE A 11 4.88 -7.28 0.00
C PHE A 11 6.39 -7.02 -0.10
N PRO A 12 6.82 -5.75 -0.11
CA PRO A 12 8.22 -5.38 0.03
C PRO A 12 8.83 -5.96 1.32
N GLN A 13 10.01 -6.56 1.21
CA GLN A 13 10.63 -7.33 2.29
C GLN A 13 12.12 -7.00 2.47
N ILE A 14 12.58 -7.14 3.71
CA ILE A 14 14.00 -7.17 4.06
C ILE A 14 14.39 -8.62 4.29
N ALA A 15 15.39 -9.11 3.56
CA ALA A 15 15.95 -10.43 3.80
C ALA A 15 17.08 -10.34 4.82
N LEU A 16 17.03 -11.16 5.87
CA LEU A 16 18.10 -11.24 6.88
C LEU A 16 18.90 -12.53 6.68
N LEU A 17 20.20 -12.38 6.40
CA LEU A 17 21.14 -13.47 6.23
C LEU A 17 21.57 -14.03 7.58
N LYS A 18 21.54 -15.36 7.68
CA LYS A 18 22.10 -16.13 8.80
C LYS A 18 23.37 -16.87 8.43
N GLU A 19 23.58 -17.12 7.13
CA GLU A 19 24.77 -17.80 6.60
C GLU A 19 25.34 -17.06 5.38
N GLN A 20 26.65 -17.17 5.17
CA GLN A 20 27.33 -16.58 4.01
C GLN A 20 26.89 -17.31 2.73
N GLY A 21 26.48 -16.58 1.69
CA GLY A 21 26.03 -17.19 0.43
C GLY A 21 24.55 -17.59 0.41
N GLN A 22 23.79 -17.29 1.48
CA GLN A 22 22.38 -17.65 1.60
C GLN A 22 21.43 -16.80 0.73
N GLU A 23 21.93 -15.75 0.08
CA GLU A 23 21.13 -14.72 -0.62
C GLU A 23 20.08 -15.31 -1.56
N GLU A 24 20.44 -16.28 -2.39
CA GLU A 24 19.51 -16.87 -3.37
C GLU A 24 18.31 -17.59 -2.71
N SER A 25 18.49 -18.10 -1.49
CA SER A 25 17.45 -18.87 -0.79
C SER A 25 16.46 -18.00 0.00
N VAL A 26 16.84 -16.76 0.31
CA VAL A 26 16.04 -15.84 1.15
C VAL A 26 15.56 -14.60 0.40
N THR A 27 16.06 -14.37 -0.82
CA THR A 27 15.62 -13.25 -1.64
C THR A 27 14.44 -13.62 -2.52
N THR A 28 13.57 -12.64 -2.76
CA THR A 28 12.43 -12.73 -3.67
C THR A 28 12.43 -11.53 -4.62
N ASP A 29 11.51 -11.54 -5.57
CA ASP A 29 11.24 -10.38 -6.44
C ASP A 29 10.82 -9.12 -5.66
N TYR A 30 10.43 -9.26 -4.38
CA TYR A 30 10.00 -8.18 -3.50
C TYR A 30 11.05 -7.83 -2.42
N THR A 31 12.26 -8.39 -2.50
CA THR A 31 13.33 -8.02 -1.57
C THR A 31 13.90 -6.64 -1.90
N VAL A 32 13.62 -5.67 -1.04
CA VAL A 32 14.11 -4.28 -1.15
C VAL A 32 15.49 -4.09 -0.54
N ALA A 33 15.83 -4.87 0.49
CA ALA A 33 17.12 -4.80 1.17
C ALA A 33 17.53 -6.18 1.69
N ILE A 34 18.83 -6.39 1.79
CA ILE A 34 19.45 -7.55 2.43
C ILE A 34 20.28 -7.03 3.59
N SER A 35 20.20 -7.66 4.75
CA SER A 35 21.06 -7.33 5.87
C SER A 35 21.40 -8.59 6.66
N SER A 36 22.17 -8.44 7.73
CA SER A 36 22.45 -9.51 8.67
C SER A 36 22.56 -8.92 10.05
N ILE A 37 21.94 -9.55 11.05
CA ILE A 37 22.02 -9.07 12.41
C ILE A 37 23.47 -9.17 12.93
N PRO A 38 23.89 -8.32 13.89
CA PRO A 38 25.28 -8.26 14.34
C PRO A 38 25.84 -9.62 14.82
N GLU A 39 24.99 -10.47 15.39
CA GLU A 39 25.35 -11.82 15.84
C GLU A 39 25.97 -12.70 14.73
N PHE A 40 25.46 -12.60 13.50
CA PHE A 40 26.00 -13.38 12.37
C PHE A 40 27.15 -12.67 11.65
N SER A 41 27.25 -11.33 11.77
CA SER A 41 28.33 -10.52 11.21
C SER A 41 28.59 -10.74 9.70
N ILE A 42 27.53 -11.04 8.94
CA ILE A 42 27.64 -11.35 7.51
C ILE A 42 27.63 -10.06 6.68
N LYS A 43 28.57 -9.98 5.73
CA LYS A 43 28.58 -8.98 4.66
C LYS A 43 28.30 -9.65 3.33
N SER A 44 27.34 -9.10 2.59
CA SER A 44 27.02 -9.57 1.24
C SER A 44 27.63 -8.65 0.18
N LYS A 45 27.90 -9.23 -1.00
CA LYS A 45 28.28 -8.46 -2.20
C LYS A 45 27.06 -8.06 -3.03
N ASP A 46 25.86 -8.48 -2.64
CA ASP A 46 24.62 -8.07 -3.30
C ASP A 46 24.47 -6.55 -3.20
N ARG A 47 24.08 -5.91 -4.29
CA ARG A 47 23.85 -4.46 -4.37
C ARG A 47 22.78 -3.95 -3.41
N ARG A 48 21.89 -4.83 -2.93
CA ARG A 48 20.82 -4.55 -1.97
C ARG A 48 21.30 -4.67 -0.53
N TYR A 49 22.56 -5.05 -0.28
CA TYR A 49 23.08 -5.19 1.06
C TYR A 49 23.16 -3.84 1.77
N VAL A 50 22.63 -3.80 2.99
CA VAL A 50 22.65 -2.65 3.89
C VAL A 50 23.18 -3.10 5.25
N PRO A 51 24.19 -2.40 5.81
CA PRO A 51 24.62 -2.63 7.19
C PRO A 51 23.45 -2.57 8.17
N PHE A 52 23.45 -3.43 9.20
CA PHE A 52 22.30 -3.55 10.10
C PHE A 52 21.96 -2.26 10.86
N ASP A 53 23.00 -1.51 11.23
CA ASP A 53 22.92 -0.20 11.87
C ASP A 53 22.32 0.89 10.97
N GLU A 54 22.46 0.76 9.65
CA GLU A 54 21.88 1.68 8.66
C GLU A 54 20.48 1.25 8.21
N LEU A 55 20.05 0.03 8.54
CA LEU A 55 18.81 -0.55 8.02
C LEU A 55 17.58 0.27 8.38
N ALA A 56 17.53 0.84 9.59
CA ALA A 56 16.42 1.68 10.02
C ALA A 56 16.25 2.92 9.14
N GLU A 57 17.35 3.59 8.78
CA GLU A 57 17.32 4.77 7.93
C GLU A 57 16.88 4.42 6.50
N VAL A 58 17.37 3.29 5.97
CA VAL A 58 16.96 2.79 4.66
C VAL A 58 15.47 2.46 4.65
N VAL A 59 14.94 1.85 5.70
CA VAL A 59 13.50 1.56 5.80
C VAL A 59 12.70 2.86 5.84
N ILE A 60 13.08 3.84 6.65
CA ILE A 60 12.36 5.12 6.74
C ILE A 60 12.34 5.82 5.38
N LYS A 61 13.46 5.81 4.65
CA LYS A 61 13.60 6.49 3.36
C LYS A 61 12.89 5.77 2.21
N ASN A 62 12.89 4.44 2.22
CA ASN A 62 12.45 3.63 1.09
C ASN A 62 11.22 2.78 1.40
N ALA A 63 10.53 3.06 2.52
CA ALA A 63 9.28 2.39 2.86
C ALA A 63 8.26 2.62 1.74
N LEU A 64 7.80 1.52 1.16
CA LEU A 64 6.72 1.53 0.21
C LEU A 64 5.40 1.35 0.97
N PRO A 65 4.31 2.03 0.55
CA PRO A 65 2.99 1.77 1.09
C PRO A 65 2.57 0.32 0.83
N LEU A 66 1.57 -0.16 1.55
CA LEU A 66 0.97 -1.46 1.26
C LEU A 66 0.21 -1.38 -0.05
N THR A 67 0.32 -2.43 -0.88
CA THR A 67 -0.36 -2.48 -2.18
C THR A 67 -1.87 -2.27 -2.01
N PRO A 68 -2.54 -1.53 -2.91
CA PRO A 68 -3.96 -1.28 -2.76
C PRO A 68 -4.79 -2.51 -3.15
N ASN A 69 -4.18 -3.51 -3.82
CA ASN A 69 -4.79 -4.74 -4.32
C ASN A 69 -6.12 -4.56 -5.11
N LEU A 70 -6.35 -3.35 -5.64
CA LEU A 70 -7.54 -3.01 -6.41
C LEU A 70 -7.51 -3.54 -7.85
N ASN A 71 -6.30 -3.90 -8.33
CA ASN A 71 -6.07 -4.41 -9.68
C ASN A 71 -6.83 -3.59 -10.74
N CYS A 72 -6.60 -2.27 -10.74
CA CYS A 72 -7.32 -1.34 -11.61
C CYS A 72 -6.75 -1.24 -13.03
N TYR A 73 -5.54 -1.74 -13.28
CA TYR A 73 -4.84 -1.73 -14.58
C TYR A 73 -4.47 -0.34 -15.13
N HIS A 74 -4.75 0.75 -14.43
CA HIS A 74 -4.46 2.11 -14.94
C HIS A 74 -2.96 2.38 -15.15
N CYS A 75 -2.11 1.81 -14.30
CA CYS A 75 -0.65 1.89 -14.44
C CYS A 75 -0.07 0.97 -15.55
N GLY A 76 -0.92 0.26 -16.29
CA GLY A 76 -0.52 -0.62 -17.40
C GLY A 76 -0.06 -2.03 -16.98
N TYR A 77 -0.15 -2.39 -15.70
CA TYR A 77 0.20 -3.72 -15.19
C TYR A 77 -1.02 -4.61 -14.97
N SER A 78 -0.82 -5.93 -15.09
CA SER A 78 -1.88 -6.94 -14.97
C SER A 78 -2.45 -7.11 -13.55
N ASN A 79 -1.77 -6.61 -12.53
CA ASN A 79 -2.25 -6.53 -11.16
C ASN A 79 -1.30 -5.64 -10.35
N CYS A 80 -1.71 -5.27 -9.14
CA CYS A 80 -0.90 -4.45 -8.23
C CYS A 80 0.45 -5.11 -7.89
N TYR A 81 0.51 -6.44 -7.80
CA TYR A 81 1.75 -7.15 -7.49
C TYR A 81 2.77 -7.06 -8.62
N ALA A 82 2.34 -7.18 -9.87
CA ALA A 82 3.19 -7.00 -11.04
C ALA A 82 3.77 -5.57 -11.10
N PHE A 83 2.99 -4.55 -10.74
CA PHE A 83 3.49 -3.19 -10.60
C PHE A 83 4.51 -3.07 -9.45
N TYR A 84 4.19 -3.57 -8.26
CA TYR A 84 5.07 -3.50 -7.09
C TYR A 84 6.40 -4.22 -7.29
N LYS A 85 6.44 -5.29 -8.09
CA LYS A 85 7.69 -5.95 -8.50
C LYS A 85 8.61 -5.01 -9.26
N GLU A 86 8.06 -4.17 -10.14
CA GLU A 86 8.85 -3.19 -10.90
C GLU A 86 9.30 -2.01 -10.03
N VAL A 87 8.46 -1.57 -9.10
CA VAL A 87 8.83 -0.55 -8.09
C VAL A 87 9.95 -1.06 -7.20
N THR A 88 9.82 -2.27 -6.67
CA THR A 88 10.87 -2.91 -5.82
C THR A 88 12.18 -3.07 -6.58
N ALA A 89 12.12 -3.34 -7.88
CA ALA A 89 13.30 -3.46 -8.72
C ALA A 89 13.93 -2.10 -9.12
N GLY A 90 13.31 -0.97 -8.74
CA GLY A 90 13.75 0.38 -9.09
C GLY A 90 13.51 0.76 -10.55
N ARG A 91 12.57 0.09 -11.25
CA ARG A 91 12.22 0.38 -12.65
C ARG A 91 11.00 1.30 -12.79
N ARG A 92 10.27 1.51 -11.70
CA ARG A 92 9.08 2.36 -11.58
C ARG A 92 9.11 3.08 -10.24
N GLU A 93 8.46 4.24 -10.19
CA GLU A 93 8.24 4.96 -8.93
C GLU A 93 6.87 4.61 -8.37
N ILE A 94 6.70 4.66 -7.04
CA ILE A 94 5.39 4.38 -6.42
C ILE A 94 4.30 5.36 -6.89
N THR A 95 4.71 6.59 -7.21
CA THR A 95 3.86 7.66 -7.76
C THR A 95 3.36 7.37 -9.18
N ASP A 96 3.91 6.37 -9.87
CA ASP A 96 3.39 5.89 -11.16
C ASP A 96 2.06 5.13 -11.00
N CYS A 97 1.65 4.84 -9.76
CA CYS A 97 0.29 4.40 -9.48
C CYS A 97 -0.61 5.62 -9.27
N ASP A 98 -1.62 5.78 -10.12
CA ASP A 98 -2.57 6.88 -10.04
C ASP A 98 -3.25 7.02 -8.67
N LEU A 99 -3.30 5.98 -7.83
CA LEU A 99 -3.85 6.04 -6.47
C LEU A 99 -2.89 6.72 -5.47
N TYR A 100 -1.58 6.60 -5.66
CA TYR A 100 -0.57 7.23 -4.80
C TYR A 100 -0.06 8.56 -5.38
N GLY A 101 -0.21 8.76 -6.69
CA GLY A 101 0.18 9.99 -7.38
C GLY A 101 -0.84 11.14 -7.24
N GLN A 102 -2.03 10.91 -6.64
CA GLN A 102 -2.96 12.02 -6.40
C GLN A 102 -2.48 12.89 -5.24
N GLU A 103 -2.06 14.11 -5.55
CA GLU A 103 -2.01 15.17 -4.56
C GLU A 103 -3.40 15.81 -4.45
N GLY A 104 -4.00 15.81 -3.25
CA GLY A 104 -5.01 16.83 -2.93
C GLY A 104 -6.46 16.42 -2.67
N ALA A 105 -6.82 15.14 -2.55
CA ALA A 105 -8.08 14.75 -1.91
C ALA A 105 -7.97 13.33 -1.34
N PHE A 106 -8.22 13.18 -0.04
CA PHE A 106 -8.27 11.88 0.61
C PHE A 106 -9.72 11.39 0.63
N PHE A 107 -10.00 10.30 -0.09
CA PHE A 107 -11.29 9.62 -0.04
C PHE A 107 -11.18 8.42 0.90
N GLU A 108 -12.01 8.41 1.94
CA GLU A 108 -12.12 7.29 2.88
C GLU A 108 -13.55 6.76 2.89
N LEU A 109 -13.69 5.46 2.67
CA LEU A 109 -14.94 4.74 2.90
C LEU A 109 -14.71 3.72 4.02
N THR A 110 -15.53 3.80 5.06
CA THR A 110 -15.48 2.85 6.17
C THR A 110 -16.80 2.09 6.25
N VAL A 111 -16.74 0.77 6.30
CA VAL A 111 -17.90 -0.12 6.46
C VAL A 111 -17.73 -0.91 7.74
N ASN A 112 -18.64 -0.75 8.71
CA ASN A 112 -18.55 -1.39 10.03
C ASN A 112 -17.23 -1.14 10.78
N GLY A 113 -16.61 0.02 10.59
CA GLY A 113 -15.32 0.37 11.18
C GLY A 113 -14.10 -0.08 10.36
N GLU A 114 -14.30 -0.85 9.28
CA GLU A 114 -13.22 -1.32 8.42
C GLU A 114 -13.04 -0.44 7.17
N PRO A 115 -11.81 -0.01 6.84
CA PRO A 115 -11.55 0.80 5.65
C PRO A 115 -11.74 -0.03 4.37
N VAL A 116 -12.41 0.56 3.38
CA VAL A 116 -12.70 -0.03 2.08
C VAL A 116 -11.98 0.75 0.99
N GLN A 117 -11.00 0.10 0.36
CA GLN A 117 -10.30 0.65 -0.79
C GLN A 117 -11.26 0.84 -1.98
N CYS A 118 -11.30 2.05 -2.53
CA CYS A 118 -12.17 2.41 -3.65
C CYS A 118 -11.33 2.73 -4.89
N LYS A 119 -11.77 2.25 -6.06
CA LYS A 119 -11.17 2.66 -7.35
C LYS A 119 -11.44 4.14 -7.60
N LEU A 120 -10.55 4.81 -8.35
CA LEU A 120 -10.66 6.24 -8.68
C LEU A 120 -12.05 6.63 -9.19
N PHE A 121 -12.60 5.87 -10.13
CA PHE A 121 -13.96 6.10 -10.64
C PHE A 121 -15.03 6.16 -9.52
N VAL A 122 -14.96 5.29 -8.52
CA VAL A 122 -15.91 5.27 -7.40
C VAL A 122 -15.71 6.50 -6.51
N GLN A 123 -14.46 6.89 -6.27
CA GLN A 123 -14.12 8.09 -5.51
C GLN A 123 -14.68 9.33 -6.21
N ASP A 124 -14.49 9.44 -7.53
CA ASP A 124 -14.96 10.56 -8.35
C ASP A 124 -16.50 10.65 -8.36
N VAL A 125 -17.18 9.51 -8.54
CA VAL A 125 -18.64 9.46 -8.54
C VAL A 125 -19.21 9.90 -7.20
N ILE A 126 -18.71 9.34 -6.10
CA ILE A 126 -19.21 9.68 -4.75
C ILE A 126 -18.91 11.14 -4.44
N THR A 127 -17.68 11.60 -4.66
CA THR A 127 -17.27 13.00 -4.39
C THR A 127 -18.12 13.97 -5.22
N GLY A 128 -18.35 13.68 -6.49
CA GLY A 128 -19.20 14.49 -7.36
C GLY A 128 -20.66 14.57 -6.89
N VAL A 129 -21.25 13.42 -6.53
CA VAL A 129 -22.63 13.35 -6.01
C VAL A 129 -22.77 14.13 -4.70
N VAL A 130 -21.86 13.90 -3.74
CA VAL A 130 -21.89 14.58 -2.44
C VAL A 130 -21.71 16.08 -2.60
N THR A 131 -20.77 16.51 -3.44
CA THR A 131 -20.54 17.92 -3.71
C THR A 131 -21.74 18.60 -4.38
N ALA A 132 -22.44 17.88 -5.29
CA ALA A 132 -23.68 18.37 -5.88
C ALA A 132 -24.80 18.53 -4.83
N ILE A 133 -24.93 17.60 -3.87
CA ILE A 133 -25.87 17.72 -2.74
C ILE A 133 -25.52 18.93 -1.87
N LEU A 134 -24.24 19.16 -1.56
CA LEU A 134 -23.82 20.32 -0.77
C LEU A 134 -24.16 21.65 -1.47
N LYS A 135 -24.04 21.70 -2.81
CA LYS A 135 -24.45 22.86 -3.61
C LYS A 135 -25.96 23.15 -3.49
N THR A 136 -26.82 22.13 -3.48
CA THR A 136 -28.28 22.34 -3.30
C THR A 136 -28.61 22.84 -1.89
N LEU A 137 -27.78 22.48 -0.90
CA LEU A 137 -27.85 23.00 0.47
C LEU A 137 -27.19 24.38 0.65
N LYS A 138 -26.74 25.02 -0.44
CA LYS A 138 -26.08 26.34 -0.45
C LYS A 138 -24.76 26.39 0.33
N ILE A 139 -24.05 25.27 0.43
CA ILE A 139 -22.70 25.20 1.01
C ILE A 139 -21.68 25.41 -0.11
N GLU A 140 -20.81 26.42 0.03
CA GLU A 140 -19.85 26.81 -1.02
C GLU A 140 -18.57 25.95 -0.99
N GLU A 141 -18.16 25.40 -2.15
CA GLU A 141 -16.97 24.54 -2.31
C GLU A 141 -15.67 25.16 -1.76
N LYS A 142 -15.46 26.46 -1.97
CA LYS A 142 -14.23 27.17 -1.55
C LYS A 142 -13.97 27.15 -0.04
N HIS A 143 -14.95 26.77 0.77
CA HIS A 143 -14.83 26.66 2.22
C HIS A 143 -14.78 25.20 2.71
N LEU A 144 -14.94 24.22 1.83
CA LEU A 144 -14.90 22.81 2.18
C LEU A 144 -13.45 22.38 2.40
N LYS A 145 -13.18 21.91 3.62
CA LYS A 145 -11.90 21.28 3.98
C LYS A 145 -12.07 19.79 4.25
N ASN A 146 -13.21 19.40 4.79
CA ASN A 146 -13.56 18.03 5.12
C ASN A 146 -15.09 17.89 5.05
N VAL A 147 -15.57 16.75 4.54
CA VAL A 147 -16.98 16.40 4.45
C VAL A 147 -17.14 14.99 4.97
N GLU A 148 -17.99 14.79 5.99
CA GLU A 148 -18.29 13.48 6.56
C GLU A 148 -19.77 13.13 6.30
N LEU A 149 -20.01 11.91 5.84
CA LEU A 149 -21.35 11.34 5.70
C LEU A 149 -21.46 10.08 6.55
N LYS A 150 -22.47 10.07 7.43
CA LYS A 150 -22.73 8.95 8.34
C LYS A 150 -24.20 8.55 8.26
N PHE A 151 -24.46 7.27 8.06
CA PHE A 151 -25.79 6.70 8.07
C PHE A 151 -25.77 5.33 8.75
N SER A 152 -26.93 4.89 9.23
CA SER A 152 -27.12 3.57 9.81
C SER A 152 -28.23 2.85 9.06
N LEU A 153 -28.00 1.59 8.73
CA LEU A 153 -29.00 0.74 8.09
C LEU A 153 -29.85 0.09 9.17
N LYS A 154 -31.18 0.03 8.97
CA LYS A 154 -32.05 -0.79 9.83
C LYS A 154 -31.70 -2.26 9.58
N GLN A 155 -31.43 -3.01 10.64
CA GLN A 155 -31.37 -4.47 10.55
C GLN A 155 -32.81 -4.97 10.47
N GLU A 156 -33.14 -5.73 9.42
CA GLU A 156 -34.37 -6.52 9.43
C GLU A 156 -34.19 -7.59 10.51
N SER A 157 -35.12 -7.65 11.47
CA SER A 157 -35.16 -8.76 12.41
C SER A 157 -35.39 -10.02 11.59
N GLU A 158 -34.45 -10.97 11.65
CA GLU A 158 -34.75 -12.35 11.31
C GLU A 158 -35.83 -12.80 12.28
N ASP A 159 -37.09 -12.72 11.85
CA ASP A 159 -38.20 -13.35 12.53
C ASP A 159 -37.89 -14.85 12.53
N HIS A 160 -37.39 -15.34 13.66
CA HIS A 160 -37.24 -16.76 13.94
C HIS A 160 -38.64 -17.38 13.98
N GLU A 161 -39.03 -18.05 12.89
CA GLU A 161 -40.05 -19.11 12.90
C GLU A 161 -39.54 -20.36 13.61
#